data_AF-A0A662BEB5-F1
#
_entry.id   AF-A0A662BEB5-F1
#
_cell.length_a   1.000
_cell.length_b   1.000
_cell.length_c   1.000
_cell.angle_alpha   90.00
_cell.angle_beta   90.00
_cell.angle_gamma   90.00
#
_symmetry.space_group_name_H-M   'P 1'
#
loop_
_entity.id
_entity.type
_entity.pdbx_description
1 polymer ?
#
loop_
_entity_poly.entity_id
_entity_poly.type
_entity_poly.pdbx_seq_one_letter_code
_entity_poly.pdbx_strand_id
1 'polypeptide(L)'
;MAENKKLGGILIENSLKNDKIYQSVVGIGLNVNQDGFLGYPFQAISMKNMLNMTIDKENLLNEIIFSMKHYINLLNKREFSFLHTAYENVLFKINKPHMFESDGQVFLGKITGVSKDGKINIEDENEQIRKFYFKEVKYL
;
A
#
# COMPACT_ATOMS: atom_id res chain seq x y z
N MET A 1 1.32 -1.64 6.25
CA MET A 1 1.51 -0.95 7.54
C MET A 1 0.90 -1.81 8.63
N ALA A 2 1.46 -1.81 9.83
CA ALA A 2 0.83 -2.42 11.00
C ALA A 2 1.13 -1.53 12.21
N GLU A 3 0.11 -1.19 13.00
CA GLU A 3 0.25 -0.28 14.15
C GLU A 3 0.97 1.05 13.83
N ASN A 4 0.67 1.66 12.66
CA ASN A 4 1.37 2.84 12.13
C ASN A 4 2.87 2.66 11.86
N LYS A 5 3.39 1.43 11.91
CA LYS A 5 4.78 1.08 11.58
C LYS A 5 4.86 0.36 10.24
N LYS A 6 6.00 0.52 9.58
CA LYS A 6 6.29 -0.13 8.29
C LYS A 6 6.65 -1.59 8.51
N LEU A 7 5.81 -2.48 7.98
CA LEU A 7 6.06 -3.94 7.96
C LEU A 7 6.86 -4.37 6.72
N GLY A 8 6.82 -3.59 5.65
CA GLY A 8 7.44 -3.96 4.39
C GLY A 8 7.19 -2.91 3.31
N GLY A 9 7.60 -3.24 2.09
CA GLY A 9 7.40 -2.39 0.92
C GLY A 9 7.24 -3.23 -0.33
N ILE A 10 6.50 -2.70 -1.29
CA ILE A 10 6.32 -3.26 -2.62
C ILE A 10 6.83 -2.22 -3.62
N LEU A 11 7.66 -2.65 -4.56
CA LEU A 11 8.14 -1.87 -5.69
C LEU A 11 7.71 -2.58 -6.97
N ILE A 12 7.10 -1.83 -7.90
CA ILE A 12 6.67 -2.36 -9.20
C ILE A 12 7.36 -1.55 -10.28
N GLU A 13 8.14 -2.21 -11.11
CA GLU A 13 8.88 -1.62 -12.22
C GLU A 13 8.33 -2.17 -13.54
N ASN A 14 7.79 -1.27 -14.38
CA ASN A 14 7.20 -1.64 -15.66
C ASN A 14 8.13 -1.24 -16.80
N SER A 15 8.38 -2.18 -17.72
CA SER A 15 9.03 -1.90 -19.00
C SER A 15 7.99 -1.78 -20.10
N LEU A 16 8.06 -0.69 -20.87
CA LEU A 16 7.11 -0.38 -21.94
C LEU A 16 7.69 -0.70 -23.32
N LYS A 17 6.84 -1.21 -24.22
CA LYS A 17 7.13 -1.36 -25.66
C LYS A 17 5.88 -0.98 -26.45
N ASN A 18 6.00 -0.01 -27.36
CA ASN A 18 4.89 0.53 -28.16
C ASN A 18 3.68 0.92 -27.28
N ASP A 19 3.90 1.71 -26.24
CA ASP A 19 2.89 2.18 -25.27
C ASP A 19 2.13 1.07 -24.53
N LYS A 20 2.66 -0.16 -24.51
CA LYS A 20 2.13 -1.28 -23.76
C LYS A 20 3.15 -1.77 -22.75
N ILE A 21 2.66 -2.24 -21.59
CA ILE A 21 3.50 -2.95 -20.63
C ILE A 21 3.95 -4.26 -21.28
N TYR A 22 5.25 -4.37 -21.52
CA TYR A 22 5.90 -5.58 -22.03
C TYR A 22 6.28 -6.51 -20.88
N GLN A 23 6.75 -5.95 -19.78
CA GLN A 23 7.20 -6.69 -18.60
C GLN A 23 6.96 -5.86 -17.34
N SER A 24 6.65 -6.54 -16.23
CA SER A 24 6.63 -5.97 -14.90
C SER A 24 7.51 -6.79 -13.97
N VAL A 25 8.37 -6.14 -13.20
CA VAL A 25 9.16 -6.74 -12.12
C VAL A 25 8.61 -6.21 -10.80
N VAL A 26 8.22 -7.12 -9.91
CA VAL A 26 7.60 -6.79 -8.62
C VAL A 26 8.53 -7.23 -7.50
N GLY A 27 9.16 -6.28 -6.82
CA GLY A 27 9.96 -6.50 -5.62
C GLY A 27 9.10 -6.38 -4.35
N ILE A 28 9.09 -7.42 -3.52
CA ILE A 28 8.38 -7.42 -2.23
C ILE A 28 9.41 -7.62 -1.11
N GLY A 29 9.54 -6.63 -0.23
CA GLY A 29 10.37 -6.71 0.97
C GLY A 29 9.50 -6.75 2.22
N LEU A 30 9.69 -7.75 3.08
CA LEU A 30 8.95 -7.92 4.33
C LEU A 30 9.89 -8.04 5.53
N ASN A 31 9.51 -7.39 6.61
CA ASN A 31 10.11 -7.54 7.92
C ASN A 31 9.48 -8.73 8.63
N VAL A 32 10.17 -9.89 8.61
CA VAL A 32 9.63 -11.13 9.17
C VAL A 32 10.12 -11.36 10.60
N ASN A 33 11.40 -11.67 10.79
CA ASN A 33 11.95 -12.16 12.07
C ASN A 33 12.97 -11.22 12.73
N GLN A 34 13.08 -9.98 12.26
CA GLN A 34 13.97 -8.99 12.87
C GLN A 34 13.51 -8.66 14.30
N ASP A 35 14.43 -8.71 15.27
CA ASP A 35 14.16 -8.33 16.66
C ASP A 35 14.05 -6.82 16.85
N GLY A 36 14.68 -6.03 15.97
CA GLY A 36 14.63 -4.58 16.01
C GLY A 36 15.21 -3.95 14.74
N PHE A 37 15.05 -2.63 14.63
CA PHE A 37 15.46 -1.82 13.47
C PHE A 37 16.40 -0.69 13.90
N LEU A 38 17.49 -1.03 14.56
CA LEU A 38 18.49 -0.06 15.02
C LEU A 38 19.06 0.73 13.83
N GLY A 39 19.07 2.05 13.95
CA GLY A 39 19.57 2.95 12.90
C GLY A 39 18.65 3.12 11.68
N TYR A 40 17.45 2.53 11.67
CA TYR A 40 16.50 2.75 10.59
C TYR A 40 15.76 4.09 10.79
N PRO A 41 15.68 4.96 9.76
CA PRO A 41 15.15 6.32 9.92
C PRO A 41 13.63 6.38 10.07
N PHE A 42 12.93 5.25 9.92
CA PHE A 42 11.47 5.17 9.96
C PHE A 42 11.01 4.20 11.04
N GLN A 43 9.79 4.42 11.54
CA GLN A 43 9.17 3.46 12.44
C GLN A 43 8.84 2.17 11.68
N ALA A 44 9.55 1.10 12.01
CA ALA A 44 9.40 -0.22 11.40
C ALA A 44 8.98 -1.27 12.44
N ILE A 45 8.29 -2.32 11.99
CA ILE A 45 7.89 -3.47 12.79
C ILE A 45 8.12 -4.74 11.99
N SER A 46 8.38 -5.86 12.68
CA SER A 46 8.47 -7.19 12.11
C SER A 46 7.28 -8.05 12.50
N MET A 47 6.96 -9.07 11.71
CA MET A 47 5.91 -10.03 12.05
C MET A 47 6.19 -10.72 13.39
N LYS A 48 7.47 -11.04 13.67
CA LYS A 48 7.90 -11.63 14.93
C LYS A 48 7.56 -10.78 16.13
N ASN A 49 7.90 -9.49 16.10
CA ASN A 49 7.62 -8.59 17.22
C ASN A 49 6.12 -8.35 17.41
N MET A 50 5.36 -8.36 16.32
CA MET A 50 3.92 -8.14 16.33
C MET A 50 3.14 -9.35 16.85
N LEU A 51 3.60 -10.57 16.51
CA LEU A 51 2.95 -11.84 16.89
C LEU A 51 3.59 -12.51 18.10
N ASN A 52 4.71 -11.96 18.60
CA ASN A 52 5.54 -12.54 19.66
C ASN A 52 5.99 -13.99 19.38
N MET A 53 6.25 -14.32 18.11
CA MET A 53 6.69 -15.65 17.68
C MET A 53 7.55 -15.61 16.42
N THR A 54 8.49 -16.54 16.27
CA THR A 54 9.26 -16.68 15.03
C THR A 54 8.38 -17.26 13.92
N ILE A 55 8.45 -16.67 12.73
CA ILE A 55 7.68 -17.10 11.56
C ILE A 55 8.55 -17.98 10.66
N ASP A 56 7.97 -19.08 10.18
CA ASP A 56 8.53 -19.89 9.12
C ASP A 56 8.44 -19.15 7.77
N LYS A 57 9.60 -18.79 7.23
CA LYS A 57 9.70 -18.00 5.99
C LYS A 57 9.28 -18.78 4.76
N GLU A 58 9.46 -20.10 4.73
CA GLU A 58 9.07 -20.92 3.58
C GLU A 58 7.54 -21.02 3.50
N ASN A 59 6.90 -21.28 4.63
CA ASN A 59 5.44 -21.26 4.72
C ASN A 59 4.87 -19.87 4.37
N LEU A 60 5.45 -18.79 4.92
CA LEU A 60 5.05 -17.43 4.56
C LEU A 60 5.20 -17.13 3.06
N LEU A 61 6.29 -17.57 2.44
CA LEU A 61 6.52 -17.40 1.00
C LEU A 61 5.45 -18.13 0.18
N ASN A 62 5.13 -19.37 0.55
CA ASN A 62 4.10 -20.15 -0.13
C ASN A 62 2.72 -19.47 -0.05
N GLU A 63 2.34 -18.95 1.12
CA GLU A 63 1.10 -18.19 1.31
C GLU A 63 1.06 -16.91 0.45
N ILE A 64 2.18 -16.17 0.39
CA ILE A 64 2.28 -14.99 -0.47
C ILE A 64 2.12 -15.36 -1.94
N ILE A 65 2.81 -16.40 -2.42
CA ILE A 65 2.72 -16.86 -3.81
C ILE A 65 1.29 -17.31 -4.14
N PHE A 66 0.65 -18.04 -3.23
CA PHE A 66 -0.74 -18.48 -3.41
C PHE A 66 -1.69 -17.29 -3.54
N SER A 67 -1.58 -16.32 -2.63
CA SER A 67 -2.37 -15.08 -2.65
C SER A 67 -2.11 -14.27 -3.93
N MET A 68 -0.85 -14.09 -4.33
CA MET A 68 -0.49 -13.38 -5.56
C MET A 68 -1.11 -14.04 -6.80
N LYS A 69 -1.02 -15.38 -6.92
CA LYS A 69 -1.63 -16.13 -8.02
C LYS A 69 -3.15 -15.91 -8.07
N HIS A 70 -3.81 -15.91 -6.92
CA HIS A 70 -5.24 -15.65 -6.82
C HIS A 70 -5.61 -14.26 -7.37
N TYR A 71 -4.95 -13.20 -6.90
CA TYR A 71 -5.23 -11.84 -7.35
C TYR A 71 -4.84 -11.57 -8.81
N ILE A 72 -3.74 -12.17 -9.30
CA ILE A 72 -3.36 -12.10 -10.72
C ILE A 72 -4.43 -12.78 -11.59
N ASN A 73 -4.99 -13.91 -11.14
CA ASN A 73 -6.07 -14.57 -11.87
C ASN A 73 -7.35 -13.71 -11.93
N LEU A 74 -7.72 -13.04 -10.84
CA LEU A 74 -8.82 -12.07 -10.84
C LEU A 74 -8.56 -10.90 -11.80
N LEU A 75 -7.33 -10.41 -11.85
CA LEU A 75 -6.91 -9.37 -12.79
C LEU A 75 -7.06 -9.83 -14.24
N ASN A 76 -6.61 -11.05 -14.57
CA ASN A 76 -6.75 -11.64 -15.90
C ASN A 76 -8.22 -11.82 -16.31
N LYS A 77 -9.09 -12.13 -15.34
CA LYS A 77 -10.55 -12.21 -15.53
C LYS A 77 -11.23 -10.84 -15.59
N ARG A 78 -10.48 -9.74 -15.42
CA ARG A 78 -10.97 -8.36 -15.42
C ARG A 78 -11.99 -8.07 -14.31
N GLU A 79 -11.83 -8.72 -13.15
CA GLU A 79 -12.64 -8.51 -11.94
C GLU A 79 -12.30 -7.18 -11.25
N PHE A 80 -12.23 -6.08 -12.00
CA PHE A 80 -11.72 -4.80 -11.54
C PHE A 80 -12.56 -4.20 -10.41
N SER A 81 -13.89 -4.38 -10.46
CA SER A 81 -14.77 -3.89 -9.38
C SER A 81 -14.45 -4.57 -8.06
N PHE A 82 -14.29 -5.90 -8.07
CA PHE A 82 -13.91 -6.64 -6.88
C PHE A 82 -12.53 -6.23 -6.37
N LEU A 83 -11.53 -6.15 -7.27
CA LEU A 83 -10.18 -5.74 -6.91
C LEU A 83 -10.13 -4.34 -6.30
N HIS A 84 -10.91 -3.40 -6.85
CA HIS A 84 -11.01 -2.04 -6.36
C HIS A 84 -11.61 -1.99 -4.95
N THR A 85 -12.75 -2.66 -4.73
CA THR A 85 -13.37 -2.74 -3.40
C THR A 85 -12.47 -3.45 -2.39
N ALA A 86 -11.81 -4.54 -2.79
CA ALA A 86 -10.88 -5.26 -1.93
C ALA A 86 -9.70 -4.38 -1.50
N TYR A 87 -9.18 -3.55 -2.41
CA TYR A 87 -8.11 -2.60 -2.12
C TYR A 87 -8.57 -1.50 -1.13
N GLU A 88 -9.73 -0.89 -1.37
CA GLU A 88 -10.25 0.17 -0.49
C GLU A 88 -10.55 -0.31 0.93
N ASN A 89 -11.03 -1.56 1.08
CA ASN A 89 -11.31 -2.16 2.38
C ASN A 89 -10.08 -2.30 3.29
N VAL A 90 -8.88 -2.34 2.71
CA VAL A 90 -7.61 -2.45 3.45
C VAL A 90 -6.76 -1.19 3.34
N LEU A 91 -7.29 -0.11 2.75
CA LEU A 91 -6.56 1.13 2.54
C LEU A 91 -6.24 1.78 3.89
N PHE A 92 -4.96 2.07 4.09
CA PHE A 92 -4.47 2.62 5.35
C PHE A 92 -5.13 3.97 5.65
N LYS A 93 -5.71 4.11 6.84
CA LYS A 93 -6.40 5.33 7.32
C LYS A 93 -7.63 5.76 6.48
N ILE A 94 -8.23 4.84 5.72
CA ILE A 94 -9.53 5.09 5.07
C ILE A 94 -10.56 5.61 6.07
N ASN A 95 -11.31 6.64 5.68
CA ASN A 95 -12.36 7.29 6.46
C ASN A 95 -11.92 7.85 7.83
N LYS A 96 -10.62 8.12 8.04
CA LYS A 96 -10.11 8.75 9.27
C LYS A 96 -9.51 10.14 9.00
N PRO A 97 -9.91 11.18 9.75
CA PRO A 97 -9.35 12.52 9.60
C PRO A 97 -7.86 12.54 9.95
N HIS A 98 -7.04 13.14 9.10
CA HIS A 98 -5.59 13.25 9.24
C HIS A 98 -5.08 14.55 8.61
N MET A 99 -3.92 15.00 9.08
CA MET A 99 -3.19 16.11 8.46
C MET A 99 -2.42 15.59 7.24
N PHE A 100 -2.55 16.32 6.14
CA PHE A 100 -1.84 16.07 4.89
C PHE A 100 -1.02 17.30 4.49
N GLU A 101 0.07 17.08 3.78
CA GLU A 101 0.87 18.12 3.12
C GLU A 101 0.86 17.87 1.61
N SER A 102 0.54 18.91 0.84
CA SER A 102 0.67 18.91 -0.62
C SER A 102 1.13 20.30 -1.06
N ASP A 103 2.15 20.38 -1.92
CA ASP A 103 2.75 21.63 -2.39
C ASP A 103 3.14 22.61 -1.26
N GLY A 104 3.61 22.08 -0.14
CA GLY A 104 3.98 22.86 1.05
C GLY A 104 2.81 23.40 1.88
N GLN A 105 1.57 23.10 1.48
CA GLN A 105 0.37 23.48 2.23
C GLN A 105 -0.13 22.30 3.06
N VAL A 106 -0.39 22.58 4.33
CA VAL A 106 -0.93 21.62 5.29
C VAL A 106 -2.44 21.77 5.37
N PHE A 107 -3.17 20.67 5.31
CA PHE A 107 -4.62 20.67 5.39
C PHE A 107 -5.14 19.44 6.13
N LEU A 108 -6.29 19.58 6.78
CA LEU A 108 -7.03 18.45 7.34
C LEU A 108 -7.84 17.79 6.24
N GLY A 109 -7.81 16.46 6.18
CA GLY A 109 -8.65 15.73 5.23
C GLY A 109 -8.90 14.29 5.67
N LYS A 110 -9.73 13.60 4.90
CA LYS A 110 -10.11 12.20 5.12
C LYS A 110 -9.99 11.46 3.80
N ILE A 111 -9.28 10.34 3.79
CA ILE A 111 -9.20 9.48 2.60
C ILE A 111 -10.55 8.82 2.42
N THR A 112 -11.15 8.97 1.24
CA THR A 112 -12.46 8.40 0.91
C THR A 112 -12.38 7.24 -0.08
N GLY A 113 -11.19 6.99 -0.64
CA GLY A 113 -10.95 5.86 -1.53
C GLY A 113 -9.84 6.16 -2.54
N VAL A 114 -9.88 5.44 -3.66
CA VAL A 114 -9.00 5.69 -4.80
C VAL A 114 -9.81 5.84 -6.08
N SER A 115 -9.29 6.64 -7.00
CA SER A 115 -9.84 6.78 -8.34
C SER A 115 -9.43 5.59 -9.23
N LYS A 116 -10.11 5.42 -10.37
CA LYS A 116 -9.83 4.33 -11.33
C LYS A 116 -8.42 4.41 -11.93
N ASP A 117 -7.85 5.61 -12.01
CA ASP A 117 -6.48 5.87 -12.45
C ASP A 117 -5.45 5.82 -11.29
N GLY A 118 -5.87 5.40 -10.09
CA GLY A 118 -4.98 5.13 -8.96
C GLY A 118 -4.60 6.34 -8.10
N LYS A 119 -5.22 7.51 -8.31
CA LYS A 119 -5.06 8.65 -7.38
C LYS A 119 -5.80 8.39 -6.08
N ILE A 120 -5.23 8.83 -4.96
CA ILE A 120 -5.90 8.85 -3.68
C ILE A 120 -6.93 9.99 -3.64
N ASN A 121 -8.14 9.70 -3.18
CA ASN A 121 -9.20 10.69 -3.00
C ASN A 121 -9.18 11.15 -1.53
N ILE A 122 -9.04 12.45 -1.32
CA ILE A 122 -9.05 13.07 0.01
C ILE A 122 -10.14 14.13 0.04
N GLU A 123 -11.11 13.96 0.93
CA GLU A 123 -12.15 14.92 1.25
C GLU A 123 -11.64 15.91 2.29
N ASP A 124 -11.77 17.21 2.02
CA ASP A 124 -11.42 18.27 2.97
C ASP A 124 -12.59 18.65 3.88
N GLU A 125 -12.39 19.65 4.74
CA GLU A 125 -13.41 20.14 5.68
C GLU A 125 -14.66 20.75 5.02
N ASN A 126 -14.57 21.11 3.74
CA ASN A 126 -15.67 21.66 2.95
C ASN A 126 -16.34 20.58 2.07
N GLU A 127 -16.11 19.30 2.38
CA GLU A 127 -16.62 18.13 1.63
C GLU A 127 -16.13 18.09 0.17
N GLN A 128 -15.05 18.82 -0.17
CA GLN A 128 -14.49 18.79 -1.52
C GLN A 128 -13.47 17.65 -1.66
N ILE A 129 -13.62 16.86 -2.72
CA ILE A 129 -12.69 15.75 -3.02
C ILE A 129 -11.54 16.24 -3.89
N ARG A 130 -10.34 16.24 -3.31
CA ARG A 130 -9.06 16.45 -4.00
C ARG A 130 -8.43 15.10 -4.33
N LYS A 131 -7.76 15.02 -5.48
CA LYS A 131 -7.14 13.77 -5.97
C LYS A 131 -5.65 13.96 -6.18
N PHE A 132 -4.86 13.01 -5.68
CA PHE A 132 -3.39 13.10 -5.71
C PHE A 132 -2.76 11.81 -6.24
N TYR A 133 -1.76 11.94 -7.11
CA TYR A 133 -0.86 10.85 -7.46
C TYR A 133 0.14 10.56 -6.33
N PHE A 134 0.89 9.48 -6.51
CA PHE A 134 2.01 9.14 -5.64
C PHE A 134 3.01 10.30 -5.54
N LYS A 135 3.43 10.63 -4.31
CA LYS A 135 4.33 11.74 -3.93
C LYS A 135 3.77 13.16 -4.08
N GLU A 136 2.57 13.37 -4.61
CA GLU A 136 1.92 14.69 -4.63
C GLU A 136 1.31 15.07 -3.28
N VAL A 137 1.11 14.09 -2.38
CA VAL A 137 0.62 14.29 -1.02
C VAL A 137 1.38 13.41 -0.03
N LYS A 138 1.58 13.94 1.18
CA LYS A 138 2.21 13.24 2.30
C LYS A 138 1.29 13.25 3.52
N TYR A 139 1.38 12.18 4.31
CA TYR A 139 0.84 12.18 5.67
C TYR A 139 1.80 12.92 6.59
N LEU A 140 1.26 13.72 7.50
CA LEU A 140 1.99 14.28 8.64
C LEU A 140 1.73 13.47 9.92
#